data_AF-A0A2D4LNZ3-F1
#
_entry.id   AF-A0A2D4LNZ3-F1
#
_cell.length_a   1.000
_cell.length_b   1.000
_cell.length_c   1.000
_cell.angle_alpha   90.00
_cell.angle_beta   90.00
_cell.angle_gamma   90.00
#
_symmetry.space_group_name_H-M   'P 1'
#
loop_
_entity.id
_entity.type
_entity.pdbx_description
1 polymer ?
#
loop_
_entity_poly.entity_id
_entity_poly.type
_entity_poly.pdbx_seq_one_letter_code
_entity_poly.pdbx_strand_id
1 'polypeptide(L)'
;MANLDSILKNRDITLPTKVRIVKVMVFPVAMYGCESWTIRKAEHQRIEAFDLWCWRRLLRVPWIARRLNRSVLEEINHDCSLEGQILKMKLNENEGLTGEEP
;
A
#
# COMPACT_ATOMS: atom_id res chain seq x y z
N MET A 1 -3.73 20.33 6.33
CA MET A 1 -3.17 19.16 5.60
C MET A 1 -2.86 19.58 4.17
N ALA A 2 -1.63 19.36 3.69
CA ALA A 2 -1.29 19.61 2.29
C ALA A 2 -2.19 18.76 1.36
N ASN A 3 -2.57 19.31 0.21
CA ASN A 3 -3.45 18.63 -0.73
C ASN A 3 -2.66 17.53 -1.48
N LEU A 4 -2.59 16.32 -0.91
CA LEU A 4 -1.93 15.15 -1.50
C LEU A 4 -2.40 14.86 -2.92
N ASP A 5 -3.67 15.11 -3.21
CA ASP A 5 -4.25 14.90 -4.52
C ASP A 5 -3.58 15.75 -5.61
N SER A 6 -3.25 17.01 -5.29
CA SER A 6 -2.51 17.90 -6.20
C SER A 6 -1.08 17.40 -6.47
N ILE A 7 -0.38 16.90 -5.44
CA ILE A 7 0.99 16.38 -5.53
C ILE A 7 1.03 15.09 -6.36
N LEU A 8 0.13 14.15 -6.08
CA LEU A 8 0.06 12.87 -6.78
C LEU A 8 -0.33 13.04 -8.26
N LYS A 9 -1.11 14.06 -8.59
CA LYS A 9 -1.51 14.38 -9.98
C LYS A 9 -0.46 15.17 -10.77
N ASN A 10 0.47 15.85 -10.11
CA ASN A 10 1.46 16.70 -10.76
C ASN A 10 2.38 15.89 -11.69
N ARG A 11 2.54 16.30 -12.95
CA ARG A 11 3.38 15.59 -13.95
C ARG A 11 4.88 15.83 -13.76
N ASP A 12 5.25 16.93 -13.11
CA ASP A 12 6.65 17.33 -12.91
C ASP A 12 7.35 16.49 -11.83
N ILE A 13 6.57 15.78 -11.01
CA ILE A 13 7.08 14.89 -9.97
C ILE A 13 7.22 13.47 -10.53
N THR A 14 8.41 12.90 -10.38
CA THR A 14 8.72 11.55 -10.84
C THR A 14 7.90 10.48 -10.11
N LEU A 15 7.58 9.38 -10.80
CA LEU A 15 6.83 8.25 -10.24
C LEU A 15 7.46 7.69 -8.95
N PRO A 16 8.78 7.44 -8.86
CA PRO A 16 9.40 6.91 -7.64
C PRO A 16 9.19 7.81 -6.42
N THR A 17 9.27 9.14 -6.61
CA THR A 17 9.03 10.12 -5.53
C THR A 17 7.59 10.04 -5.04
N LYS A 18 6.62 9.93 -5.94
CA LYS A 18 5.21 9.79 -5.56
C LYS A 18 4.92 8.46 -4.87
N VAL A 19 5.52 7.37 -5.34
CA VAL A 19 5.44 6.06 -4.66
C VAL A 19 5.96 6.18 -3.24
N ARG A 20 7.10 6.85 -3.04
CA ARG A 20 7.65 7.11 -1.71
C ARG A 20 6.71 7.96 -0.83
N ILE A 21 6.05 8.96 -1.40
CA ILE A 21 5.06 9.77 -0.66
C ILE A 21 3.88 8.92 -0.20
N VAL A 22 3.32 8.08 -1.07
CA VAL A 22 2.22 7.16 -0.70
C VAL A 22 2.68 6.21 0.42
N LYS A 23 3.87 5.62 0.28
CA LYS A 23 4.46 4.73 1.29
C LYS A 23 4.67 5.39 2.65
N VAL A 24 5.02 6.68 2.69
CA VAL A 24 5.34 7.37 3.96
C VAL A 24 4.11 8.01 4.60
N MET A 25 3.14 8.47 3.80
CA MET A 25 2.01 9.26 4.30
C MET A 25 0.70 8.50 4.36
N VAL A 26 0.47 7.58 3.43
CA VAL A 26 -0.83 6.88 3.27
C VAL A 26 -0.77 5.51 3.93
N PHE A 27 0.30 4.77 3.70
CA PHE A 27 0.42 3.39 4.16
C PHE A 27 0.50 3.23 5.68
N PRO A 28 1.19 4.09 6.46
CA PRO A 28 1.20 3.97 7.91
C PRO A 28 -0.19 4.13 8.53
N VAL A 29 -1.04 4.99 7.94
CA VAL A 29 -2.42 5.18 8.41
C VAL A 29 -3.24 3.92 8.19
N ALA A 30 -3.08 3.25 7.04
CA ALA A 30 -3.74 1.97 6.77
C ALA A 30 -3.18 0.84 7.64
N MET A 31 -1.86 0.79 7.84
CA MET A 31 -1.20 -0.21 8.69
C MET A 31 -1.63 -0.11 10.14
N TYR A 32 -1.76 1.10 10.69
CA TYR A 32 -2.22 1.31 12.06
C TYR A 32 -3.58 0.65 12.33
N GLY A 33 -4.51 0.71 11.37
CA GLY A 33 -5.78 -0.02 11.47
C GLY A 33 -5.60 -1.54 11.43
N CYS A 34 -4.64 -2.03 10.63
CA CYS A 34 -4.33 -3.44 10.47
C CYS A 34 -3.57 -4.05 11.67
N GLU A 35 -2.88 -3.24 12.48
CA GLU A 35 -2.22 -3.69 13.71
C GLU A 35 -3.21 -4.33 14.67
N SER A 36 -4.36 -3.67 14.86
CA SER A 36 -5.42 -4.05 15.80
C SER A 36 -6.42 -5.07 15.24
N TRP A 37 -6.38 -5.34 13.93
CA TRP A 37 -7.34 -6.24 13.28
C TRP A 37 -6.72 -7.62 13.04
N THR A 38 -7.52 -8.67 13.28
CA THR A 38 -7.20 -9.99 12.73
C THR A 38 -7.41 -9.93 11.22
N ILE A 39 -6.33 -10.02 10.44
CA ILE A 39 -6.39 -10.01 8.97
C ILE A 39 -7.08 -11.29 8.49
N ARG A 40 -8.39 -11.20 8.30
CA ARG A 40 -9.22 -12.23 7.67
C ARG A 40 -9.24 -12.03 6.16
N LYS A 41 -9.70 -13.03 5.42
CA LYS A 41 -9.83 -13.00 3.95
C LYS A 41 -10.56 -11.75 3.42
N ALA A 42 -11.56 -11.25 4.14
CA ALA A 42 -12.29 -10.04 3.74
C ALA A 42 -11.46 -8.76 3.92
N GLU A 43 -10.65 -8.66 4.97
CA GLU A 43 -9.76 -7.50 5.18
C GLU A 43 -8.62 -7.52 4.18
N HIS A 44 -8.10 -8.71 3.87
CA HIS A 44 -7.10 -8.90 2.81
C HIS A 44 -7.57 -8.37 1.46
N GLN A 45 -8.80 -8.72 1.04
CA GLN A 45 -9.40 -8.19 -0.19
C GLN A 45 -9.58 -6.67 -0.16
N ARG A 46 -9.89 -6.08 1.00
CA ARG A 46 -10.01 -4.63 1.15
C ARG A 46 -8.66 -3.94 1.03
N ILE A 47 -7.61 -4.52 1.62
CA ILE A 47 -6.23 -4.02 1.52
C ILE A 47 -5.76 -4.08 0.06
N GLU A 48 -5.94 -5.20 -0.64
CA GLU A 48 -5.61 -5.32 -2.06
C GLU A 48 -6.37 -4.30 -2.93
N ALA A 49 -7.67 -4.13 -2.68
CA ALA A 49 -8.49 -3.15 -3.39
C ALA A 49 -8.03 -1.72 -3.13
N PHE A 50 -7.65 -1.40 -1.88
CA PHE A 50 -7.10 -0.12 -1.48
C PHE A 50 -5.75 0.18 -2.16
N ASP A 51 -4.85 -0.80 -2.19
CA ASP A 51 -3.56 -0.69 -2.88
C ASP A 51 -3.74 -0.41 -4.35
N LEU A 52 -4.56 -1.23 -5.02
CA LEU A 52 -4.86 -1.05 -6.43
C LEU A 52 -5.52 0.30 -6.71
N TRP A 53 -6.36 0.79 -5.81
CA TRP A 53 -6.95 2.12 -5.92
C TRP A 53 -5.88 3.22 -5.83
N CYS A 54 -4.96 3.14 -4.86
CA CYS A 54 -3.84 4.07 -4.71
C CYS A 54 -2.97 4.11 -5.97
N TRP A 55 -2.60 2.94 -6.51
CA TRP A 55 -1.75 2.84 -7.68
C TRP A 55 -2.43 3.28 -8.98
N ARG A 56 -3.71 2.96 -9.17
CA ARG A 56 -4.48 3.48 -10.31
C ARG A 56 -4.63 5.00 -10.26
N ARG A 57 -4.83 5.56 -9.06
CA ARG A 57 -4.87 7.01 -8.86
C ARG A 57 -3.53 7.66 -9.24
N LEU A 58 -2.43 7.05 -8.79
CA LEU A 58 -1.08 7.52 -9.04
C LEU A 58 -0.69 7.47 -10.52
N LEU A 59 -0.95 6.34 -11.18
CA LEU A 59 -0.70 6.12 -12.60
C LEU A 59 -1.75 6.78 -13.51
N ARG A 60 -2.79 7.38 -12.93
CA ARG A 60 -3.91 8.03 -13.65
C ARG A 60 -4.56 7.10 -14.67
N VAL A 61 -4.67 5.81 -14.34
CA VAL A 61 -5.27 4.80 -15.21
C VAL A 61 -6.77 5.11 -15.33
N PRO A 62 -7.29 5.43 -16.54
CA PRO A 62 -8.70 5.66 -16.71
C PRO A 62 -9.46 4.35 -16.52
N TRP A 63 -10.66 4.41 -15.94
CA TRP A 63 -11.48 3.22 -15.68
C TRP A 63 -11.81 2.44 -16.97
N ILE A 64 -11.89 3.14 -18.12
CA ILE A 64 -12.17 2.58 -19.45
C ILE A 64 -11.01 1.74 -19.98
N ALA A 65 -9.77 1.96 -19.51
CA ALA A 65 -8.61 1.23 -20.01
C ALA A 65 -8.66 -0.27 -19.71
N ARG A 66 -9.56 -0.73 -18.82
CA ARG A 66 -9.74 -2.14 -18.45
C ARG A 66 -8.41 -2.84 -18.14
N ARG A 67 -7.44 -2.10 -17.60
CA ARG A 67 -6.11 -2.63 -17.26
C ARG A 67 -6.24 -3.69 -16.17
N LEU A 68 -5.54 -4.80 -16.38
CA LEU A 68 -5.41 -5.89 -15.41
C LEU A 68 -4.76 -5.38 -14.11
N ASN A 69 -5.23 -5.89 -12.97
CA ASN A 69 -4.63 -5.55 -11.66
C ASN A 69 -3.13 -5.88 -11.62
N ARG A 70 -2.76 -7.03 -12.21
CA ARG A 70 -1.37 -7.48 -12.27
C ARG A 70 -0.44 -6.50 -12.98
N SER A 71 -0.85 -5.94 -14.12
CA SER A 71 0.01 -5.01 -14.86
C SER A 71 0.18 -3.67 -14.16
N VAL A 72 -0.81 -3.25 -13.35
CA VAL A 72 -0.68 -2.07 -12.48
C VAL A 72 0.37 -2.29 -11.39
N LEU A 73 0.40 -3.50 -10.80
CA LEU A 73 1.37 -3.84 -9.77
C LEU A 73 2.78 -4.05 -10.33
N GLU A 74 2.92 -4.66 -11.52
CA GLU A 74 4.21 -4.81 -12.21
C GLU A 74 4.86 -3.46 -12.54
N GLU A 75 4.06 -2.43 -12.86
CA GLU A 75 4.55 -1.08 -13.15
C GLU A 75 5.04 -0.33 -11.89
N ILE A 76 4.50 -0.64 -10.72
CA ILE A 76 4.84 0.02 -9.43
C ILE A 76 5.93 -0.73 -8.64
N ASN A 77 6.26 -1.97 -9.04
CA ASN A 77 7.09 -2.95 -8.33
C ASN A 77 6.37 -3.63 -7.15
N HIS A 78 6.55 -4.95 -7.01
CA HIS A 78 5.95 -5.81 -5.97
C HIS A 78 6.34 -5.38 -4.55
N ASP A 79 7.56 -4.87 -4.35
CA ASP A 79 8.07 -4.36 -3.06
C ASP A 79 7.32 -3.11 -2.56
N CYS A 80 6.37 -2.61 -3.36
CA CYS A 80 5.49 -1.52 -2.99
C CYS A 80 4.13 -1.97 -2.50
N SER A 81 3.82 -3.26 -2.43
CA SER A 81 2.56 -3.75 -1.84
C SER A 81 2.45 -3.41 -0.34
N LEU A 82 1.28 -2.93 0.10
CA LEU A 82 0.93 -2.74 1.50
C LEU A 82 0.74 -4.08 2.20
N GLU A 83 0.14 -5.04 1.50
CA GLU A 83 -0.04 -6.40 2.02
C GLU A 83 1.31 -7.03 2.41
N GLY A 84 2.31 -6.92 1.53
CA GLY A 84 3.66 -7.41 1.83
C GLY A 84 4.29 -6.75 3.05
N GLN A 85 4.00 -5.45 3.28
CA GLN A 85 4.46 -4.73 4.47
C GLN A 85 3.73 -5.17 5.74
N ILE A 86 2.40 -5.37 5.68
CA ILE A 86 1.59 -5.86 6.80
C ILE A 86 2.02 -7.28 7.19
N LEU A 87 2.20 -8.17 6.21
CA LEU A 87 2.67 -9.53 6.45
C LEU A 87 4.06 -9.54 7.10
N LYS A 88 4.98 -8.73 6.58
CA LYS A 88 6.32 -8.59 7.16
C LYS A 88 6.27 -8.07 8.60
N MET A 89 5.44 -7.06 8.87
CA MET A 89 5.24 -6.54 10.21
C MET A 89 4.72 -7.61 11.17
N LYS A 90 3.68 -8.35 10.76
CA LYS A 90 3.09 -9.43 11.57
C LYS A 90 4.07 -10.57 11.82
N LEU A 91 4.91 -10.94 10.83
CA LEU A 91 5.96 -11.93 11.04
C LEU A 91 6.96 -11.47 12.11
N ASN A 92 7.44 -10.23 12.02
CA ASN A 92 8.37 -9.68 13.00
C ASN A 92 7.76 -9.60 14.43
N GLU A 93 6.46 -9.28 14.56
CA GLU A 93 5.75 -9.30 15.85
C GLU A 93 5.74 -10.71 16.48
N ASN A 94 5.50 -11.74 15.67
CA ASN A 94 5.46 -13.13 16.16
C ASN A 94 6.86 -13.63 16.57
N GLU A 95 7.93 -13.20 15.90
CA GLU A 95 9.31 -13.53 16.28
C GLU A 95 9.73 -12.89 17.61
N GLY A 96 9.24 -11.68 17.91
CA GLY A 96 9.48 -10.99 19.19
C GLY A 96 8.80 -11.67 20.40
N LEU A 97 7.64 -12.30 20.20
CA LEU A 97 6.91 -13.01 21.25
C LEU A 97 7.53 -14.36 21.64
N THR A 98 8.40 -14.93 20.78
CA THR A 98 9.16 -16.15 21.08
C THR A 98 10.50 -15.90 21.78
N GLY A 99 10.89 -14.64 21.98
CA GLY A 99 12.21 -14.23 22.49
C GLY A 99 12.24 -13.66 23.91
N GLU A 100 11.09 -13.53 24.59
CA GLU A 100 11.01 -13.09 25.99
C GLU A 100 10.47 -14.20 26.90
N GLU A 101 11.33 -15.14 27.28
CA GLU A 101 11.32 -15.77 28.61
C GLU A 101 12.72 -15.52 29.21
N PRO A 102 12.79 -14.82 30.35
CA PRO A 102 12.76 -15.52 31.65
C PRO A 102 11.83 -14.89 32.71
#